data_AF-A0A354GP36-F1
#
_entry.id   AF-A0A354GP36-F1
#
_cell.length_a   1.000
_cell.length_b   1.000
_cell.length_c   1.000
_cell.angle_alpha   90.00
_cell.angle_beta   90.00
_cell.angle_gamma   90.00
#
_symmetry.space_group_name_H-M   'P 1'
#
loop_
_entity.id
_entity.type
_entity.pdbx_description
1 polymer ?
#
loop_
_entity_poly.entity_id
_entity_poly.type
_entity_poly.pdbx_seq_one_letter_code
_entity_poly.pdbx_strand_id
1 'polypeptide(L)' 'MAMFLEGEGEEAAERMSEVFGPGQIDHMIRQGIQFCWMSLPKERRTVEELEQQIRRIVDRALKDFREDRQAFGKEINA' A
#
# COMPACT_ATOMS: atom_id res chain seq x y z
N MET A 1 0.72 1.13 17.96
CA MET A 1 -0.51 1.80 17.52
C MET A 1 -1.60 0.76 17.37
N ALA A 2 -2.30 0.45 18.45
CA ALA A 2 -3.39 -0.53 18.47
C ALA A 2 -4.53 0.09 19.29
N MET A 3 -5.13 1.17 18.76
CA MET A 3 -6.11 1.97 19.51
C MET A 3 -7.22 2.53 18.60
N PHE A 4 -7.61 1.82 17.53
CA PHE A 4 -8.63 2.32 16.57
C PHE A 4 -9.62 1.26 16.05
N LEU A 5 -9.76 0.09 16.68
CA LEU A 5 -10.66 -0.98 16.18
C LEU A 5 -11.79 -1.34 17.14
N GLU A 6 -12.34 -0.37 17.86
CA GLU A 6 -13.59 -0.54 18.62
C GLU A 6 -14.56 0.58 18.23
N GLY A 7 -15.21 0.44 17.08
CA GLY A 7 -16.22 1.37 16.58
C GLY A 7 -16.85 0.80 15.31
N GLU A 8 -18.18 0.79 15.28
CA GLU A 8 -19.06 0.19 14.28
C GLU A 8 -18.54 0.35 12.85
N GLY A 9 -18.35 -0.78 12.16
CA GLY A 9 -17.47 -0.90 10.98
C GLY A 9 -17.79 0.03 9.81
N GLU A 10 -19.00 0.57 9.72
CA GLU A 10 -19.44 1.46 8.65
C GLU A 10 -18.94 2.90 8.86
N GLU A 11 -19.08 3.47 10.07
CA GLU A 11 -18.50 4.78 10.41
C GLU A 11 -16.96 4.74 10.39
N ALA A 12 -16.37 3.61 10.79
CA ALA A 12 -14.94 3.42 10.73
C ALA A 12 -14.42 3.38 9.28
N ALA A 13 -15.14 2.71 8.38
CA ALA A 13 -14.81 2.66 6.95
C ALA A 13 -14.99 4.03 6.26
N GLU A 14 -16.05 4.76 6.61
CA GLU A 14 -16.32 6.10 6.08
C GLU A 14 -15.22 7.08 6.50
N ARG A 15 -14.89 7.15 7.80
CA ARG A 15 -13.76 7.96 8.30
C ARG A 15 -12.43 7.54 7.66
N MET A 16 -12.21 6.24 7.43
CA MET A 16 -11.02 5.75 6.73
C MET A 16 -10.98 6.27 5.29
N SER A 17 -12.10 6.32 4.59
CA SER A 17 -12.19 6.83 3.21
C SER A 17 -11.98 8.34 3.12
N GLU A 18 -12.40 9.09 4.14
CA GLU A 18 -12.17 10.53 4.26
C GLU A 18 -10.69 10.85 4.52
N VAL A 19 -10.05 10.07 5.41
CA VAL A 19 -8.64 10.26 5.79
C VAL A 19 -7.68 9.70 4.74
N PHE A 20 -7.99 8.55 4.15
CA PHE A 20 -7.17 7.83 3.17
C PHE A 20 -7.82 7.79 1.79
N GLY A 21 -8.41 8.91 1.40
CA GLY A 21 -8.98 9.07 0.07
C GLY A 21 -7.92 8.99 -1.05
N PRO A 22 -8.34 8.87 -2.32
CA PRO A 22 -7.43 8.69 -3.45
C PRO A 22 -6.32 9.75 -3.55
N GLY A 23 -6.60 11.00 -3.18
CA GLY A 23 -5.61 12.07 -3.17
C GLY A 23 -4.51 11.88 -2.12
N GLN A 24 -4.87 11.43 -0.91
CA GLN A 24 -3.89 11.13 0.14
C GLN A 24 -3.03 9.92 -0.25
N ILE A 25 -3.64 8.91 -0.86
CA ILE A 25 -2.92 7.73 -1.35
C ILE A 25 -1.96 8.11 -2.49
N ASP A 26 -2.37 8.95 -3.46
CA ASP A 26 -1.47 9.48 -4.50
C ASP A 26 -0.27 10.21 -3.88
N HIS A 27 -0.51 11.05 -2.87
CA HIS A 27 0.57 11.74 -2.16
C HIS A 27 1.54 10.76 -1.49
N MET A 28 1.02 9.76 -0.79
CA MET A 28 1.84 8.72 -0.13
C MET A 28 2.65 7.90 -1.14
N ILE A 29 2.08 7.58 -2.31
CA ILE A 29 2.79 6.88 -3.39
C ILE A 29 3.94 7.75 -3.90
N ARG A 30 3.71 9.04 -4.15
CA ARG A 30 4.77 9.97 -4.59
C ARG A 30 5.88 10.10 -3.56
N GLN A 31 5.55 10.19 -2.28
CA GLN A 31 6.53 10.18 -1.20
C GLN A 31 7.33 8.87 -1.17
N GLY A 32 6.65 7.73 -1.34
CA GLY A 32 7.30 6.42 -1.42
C GLY A 32 8.33 6.33 -2.56
N ILE A 33 8.01 6.88 -3.72
CA ILE A 33 8.94 6.97 -4.87
C ILE A 33 10.17 7.82 -4.50
N GLN A 34 9.98 8.97 -3.86
CA GLN A 34 11.09 9.84 -3.43
C GLN A 34 11.99 9.14 -2.40
N PHE A 35 11.42 8.44 -1.42
CA PHE A 35 12.20 7.68 -0.44
C PHE A 35 12.97 6.54 -1.10
N CYS A 36 12.37 5.87 -2.08
CA CYS A 36 13.06 4.83 -2.87
C CYS A 36 14.25 5.42 -3.63
N TRP A 37 14.11 6.58 -4.26
CA TRP A 37 15.22 7.26 -4.93
C TRP A 37 16.37 7.58 -3.97
N MET A 38 16.05 8.08 -2.77
CA MET A 38 17.07 8.43 -1.77
C MET A 38 17.77 7.21 -1.19
N SER A 39 17.12 6.05 -1.14
CA SER A 39 17.70 4.81 -0.63
C SER A 39 18.57 4.06 -1.64
N LEU A 40 18.48 4.36 -2.94
CA LEU A 40 19.34 3.74 -3.95
C LEU A 40 20.82 4.12 -3.74
N PRO A 41 21.76 3.15 -3.89
CA PRO A 41 23.19 3.41 -3.96
C PRO A 41 23.49 4.44 -5.05
N LYS A 42 24.44 5.35 -4.82
CA LYS A 42 24.69 6.48 -5.73
C LYS A 42 25.07 6.01 -7.14
N GLU A 43 25.77 4.88 -7.22
CA GLU A 43 26.26 4.27 -8.46
C GLU A 43 25.14 3.66 -9.30
N ARG A 44 23.99 3.38 -8.68
CA ARG A 44 22.81 2.74 -9.29
C ARG A 44 21.57 3.63 -9.26
N ARG A 45 21.72 4.90 -8.87
CA ARG A 45 20.62 5.85 -8.74
C ARG A 45 20.26 6.41 -10.11
N THR A 46 19.60 5.59 -10.91
CA THR A 46 19.03 5.97 -12.21
C THR A 46 17.52 5.84 -12.19
N VAL A 47 16.85 6.49 -13.13
CA VAL A 47 15.38 6.43 -13.24
C VAL A 47 14.94 5.01 -13.54
N GLU A 48 15.69 4.28 -14.36
CA GLU A 48 15.40 2.90 -14.75
C GLU A 48 15.47 1.95 -13.54
N GLU A 49 16.49 2.08 -12.68
CA GLU A 49 16.58 1.27 -11.45
C GLU A 49 15.43 1.62 -10.50
N LEU A 50 15.12 2.91 -10.33
CA LEU A 50 13.98 3.34 -9.51
C LEU A 50 12.67 2.73 -10.02
N GLU A 51 12.39 2.81 -11.31
CA GLU A 51 11.19 2.23 -11.92
C GLU A 51 11.11 0.71 -11.69
N GLN A 52 12.23 -0.01 -11.88
CA GLN A 52 12.28 -1.45 -11.63
C GLN A 52 11.96 -1.79 -10.17
N GLN A 53 12.52 -1.04 -9.20
CA GLN A 53 12.26 -1.28 -7.79
C GLN A 53 10.80 -0.99 -7.42
N ILE A 54 10.25 0.14 -7.87
CA ILE A 54 8.86 0.51 -7.57
C ILE A 54 7.89 -0.52 -8.17
N ARG A 55 8.07 -0.94 -9.42
CA ARG A 55 7.23 -1.97 -10.05
C ARG A 55 7.28 -3.28 -9.24
N ARG A 56 8.48 -3.76 -8.88
CA ARG A 56 8.64 -4.97 -8.05
C ARG A 56 7.96 -4.88 -6.69
N ILE A 57 7.95 -3.72 -6.05
CA ILE A 57 7.27 -3.50 -4.76
C ILE A 57 5.76 -3.56 -4.95
N VAL A 58 5.24 -2.81 -5.93
CA VAL A 58 3.79 -2.74 -6.21
C VAL A 58 3.27 -4.10 -6.66
N ASP A 59 3.97 -4.79 -7.56
CA ASP A 59 3.57 -6.12 -8.05
C ASP A 59 3.46 -7.13 -6.92
N ARG A 60 4.42 -7.12 -5.97
CA ARG A 60 4.37 -7.97 -4.77
C ARG A 60 3.19 -7.59 -3.87
N ALA A 61 3.02 -6.32 -3.55
CA ALA A 61 1.91 -5.86 -2.71
C ALA A 61 0.54 -6.22 -3.30
N LEU A 62 0.38 -6.10 -4.61
CA LEU A 62 -0.85 -6.50 -5.30
C LEU A 62 -1.05 -8.01 -5.33
N LYS A 63 0.02 -8.79 -5.48
CA LYS A 63 -0.04 -10.24 -5.40
C LYS A 63 -0.49 -10.69 -4.01
N ASP A 64 0.17 -10.19 -2.96
CA ASP A 64 -0.13 -10.52 -1.56
C ASP A 64 -1.60 -10.17 -1.24
N PHE A 65 -2.05 -8.98 -1.64
CA PHE A 65 -3.45 -8.58 -1.46
C PHE A 65 -4.44 -9.52 -2.14
N ARG A 66 -4.14 -10.01 -3.36
CA ARG A 66 -4.99 -10.98 -4.06
C ARG A 66 -5.03 -12.33 -3.34
N GLU A 67 -3.89 -12.78 -2.83
CA GLU A 67 -3.77 -14.04 -2.09
C GLU A 67 -4.54 -13.96 -0.77
N ASP A 68 -4.40 -12.86 -0.02
CA ASP A 68 -5.16 -12.61 1.21
C ASP A 68 -6.67 -12.60 0.94
N ARG A 69 -7.12 -11.89 -0.12
CA ARG A 69 -8.54 -11.89 -0.49
C ARG A 69 -9.06 -13.29 -0.83
N GLN A 70 -8.23 -14.15 -1.42
CA GLN A 70 -8.60 -15.54 -1.70
C GLN A 70 -8.62 -16.41 -0.44
N ALA A 71 -7.67 -16.19 0.48
CA ALA A 71 -7.60 -16.92 1.75
C ALA A 71 -8.79 -16.58 2.65
N PHE A 72 -9.03 -15.28 2.90
CA PHE A 72 -10.17 -14.82 3.71
C PHE A 72 -11.52 -15.05 3.00
N GLY A 73 -11.58 -15.05 1.67
CA GLY A 73 -12.79 -15.38 0.93
C GLY A 73 -13.20 -16.86 1.01
N LYS A 74 -12.25 -17.76 1.29
CA LYS A 74 -12.53 -19.20 1.49
C LYS A 74 -13.05 -19.52 2.88
N GLU A 75 -12.65 -18.78 3.91
CA GLU A 75 -13.09 -19.02 5.30
C GLU A 75 -14.55 -18.61 5.57
N ILE A 76 -15.17 -17.79 4.72
CA ILE A 76 -16.57 -17.36 4.90
C ILE A 76 -17.58 -18.41 4.39
N ASN A 77 -17.12 -19.48 3.73
CA ASN A 77 -17.98 -20.54 3.18
C ASN A 77 -17.65 -21.96 3.71
N ALA A 78 -16.95 -22.07 4.85
CA ALA A 78 -16.61 -23.35 5.48
C ALA A 78 -17.37 -23.56 6.79
#